data_AF-A0A1G4J1B4-F1
#
_entry.id   AF-A0A1G4J1B4-F1
#
_cell.length_a   1.000
_cell.length_b   1.000
_cell.length_c   1.000
_cell.angle_alpha   90.00
_cell.angle_beta   90.00
_cell.angle_gamma   90.00
#
_symmetry.space_group_name_H-M   'P 1'
#
loop_
_entity.id
_entity.type
_entity.pdbx_description
1 polymer ?
#
loop_
_entity_poly.entity_id
_entity_poly.type
_entity_poly.pdbx_seq_one_letter_code
_entity_poly.pdbx_strand_id
1 'polypeptide(L)'
;MVNTLSSKLKDLEPVLSAFEKRQAYSKVDRASKLVRSKLEQNNRSIRTFQFKKKPLVKTFSEKTAFKSINLDVNHDAVQTLVGKDLTVECGVQSFVNLTKCRISYNAQDSTIQRTNTGALSFDTFTGCCVDLNGLPFLKGSIAARNCNYTLFKIVLTAETQVQIRFYNLSNCQLYVTKKGSHRQDIILEKCEKCTIHSSTKDYLDIYDFERLGSRSTNPGGGMGMAFEFDEFEI
;
A
#
# COMPACT_ATOMS: atom_id res chain seq x y z
N MET A 1 -10.15 25.67 31.15
CA MET A 1 -11.12 25.34 30.08
C MET A 1 -11.53 23.87 30.07
N VAL A 2 -10.61 22.91 29.93
CA VAL A 2 -10.95 21.47 29.92
C VAL A 2 -11.56 20.98 31.24
N ASN A 3 -11.03 21.42 32.39
CA ASN A 3 -11.56 21.06 33.71
C ASN A 3 -13.00 21.55 33.93
N THR A 4 -13.36 22.69 33.33
CA THR A 4 -14.72 23.28 33.39
C THR A 4 -15.73 22.52 32.52
N LEU A 5 -15.27 21.93 31.42
CA LEU A 5 -16.11 21.06 30.56
C LEU A 5 -16.35 19.71 31.23
N SER A 6 -15.34 19.16 31.91
CA SER A 6 -15.48 17.90 32.64
C SER A 6 -16.37 18.03 33.88
N SER A 7 -16.42 19.19 34.54
CA SER A 7 -17.34 19.42 35.66
C SER A 7 -18.78 19.55 35.19
N LYS A 8 -19.03 20.37 34.15
CA LYS A 8 -20.37 20.53 33.56
C LYS A 8 -20.94 19.23 32.98
N LEU A 9 -20.10 18.33 32.51
CA LEU A 9 -20.54 17.02 32.03
C LEU A 9 -21.00 16.09 33.16
N LYS A 10 -20.40 16.19 34.35
CA LYS A 10 -20.85 15.45 35.55
C LYS A 10 -22.21 15.94 36.04
N ASP A 11 -22.47 17.24 35.94
CA ASP A 11 -23.76 17.83 36.33
C ASP A 11 -24.91 17.39 35.40
N LEU A 12 -24.61 17.07 34.13
CA LEU A 12 -25.58 16.60 33.13
C LEU A 12 -25.67 15.06 33.05
N GLU A 13 -24.76 14.34 33.71
CA GLU A 13 -24.69 12.88 33.72
C GLU A 13 -26.00 12.16 34.15
N PRO A 14 -26.81 12.66 35.10
CA PRO A 14 -28.06 11.97 35.47
C PRO A 14 -29.16 12.06 34.39
N VAL A 15 -29.04 12.99 33.43
CA VAL A 15 -30.07 13.25 32.40
C VAL A 15 -29.73 12.58 31.06
N LEU A 16 -28.47 12.18 30.86
CA LEU A 16 -27.99 11.62 29.60
C LEU A 16 -28.16 10.11 29.51
N SER A 17 -28.50 9.61 28.31
CA SER A 17 -28.49 8.18 28.00
C SER A 17 -27.06 7.61 27.97
N ALA A 18 -26.93 6.29 28.10
CA ALA A 18 -25.62 5.62 28.08
C ALA A 18 -24.81 5.89 26.79
N PHE A 19 -25.50 6.07 25.65
CA PHE A 19 -24.87 6.41 24.38
C PHE A 19 -24.35 7.85 24.36
N GLU A 20 -25.15 8.81 24.84
CA GLU A 20 -24.78 10.22 24.89
C GLU A 20 -23.61 10.47 25.85
N LYS A 21 -23.59 9.76 26.99
CA LYS A 21 -22.45 9.76 27.91
C LYS A 21 -21.17 9.36 27.19
N ARG A 22 -21.16 8.21 26.51
CA ARG A 22 -19.98 7.72 25.77
C ARG A 22 -19.51 8.73 24.73
N GLN A 23 -20.44 9.33 23.98
CA GLN A 23 -20.09 10.32 22.97
C GLN A 23 -19.51 11.60 23.59
N ALA A 24 -20.10 12.10 24.67
CA ALA A 24 -19.66 13.31 25.35
C ALA A 24 -18.28 13.13 26.02
N TYR A 25 -18.05 12.02 26.73
CA TYR A 25 -16.74 11.71 27.31
C TYR A 25 -15.66 11.54 26.23
N SER A 26 -15.98 10.91 25.09
CA SER A 26 -15.05 10.78 23.97
C SER A 26 -14.62 12.14 23.40
N LYS A 27 -15.56 13.09 23.28
CA LYS A 27 -15.27 14.45 22.81
C LYS A 27 -14.39 15.21 23.80
N VAL A 28 -14.66 15.09 25.11
CA VAL A 28 -13.85 15.73 26.17
C VAL A 28 -12.43 15.15 26.22
N ASP A 29 -12.27 13.83 26.08
CA ASP A 29 -10.95 13.18 26.05
C ASP A 29 -10.12 13.64 24.84
N ARG A 30 -10.74 13.70 23.65
CA ARG A 30 -10.08 14.23 22.43
C ARG A 30 -9.64 15.68 22.61
N ALA A 31 -10.51 16.53 23.16
CA ALA A 31 -10.16 17.93 23.43
C ALA A 31 -9.01 18.05 24.44
N SER A 32 -8.99 17.21 25.47
CA SER A 32 -7.94 17.17 26.49
C SER A 32 -6.58 16.78 25.90
N LYS A 33 -6.57 15.75 25.04
CA LYS A 33 -5.35 15.30 24.34
C LYS A 33 -4.81 16.38 23.41
N LEU A 34 -5.68 17.08 22.69
CA LEU A 34 -5.29 18.14 21.76
C LEU A 34 -4.73 19.38 22.47
N VAL A 35 -5.26 19.71 23.65
CA VAL A 35 -4.72 20.79 24.49
C VAL A 35 -3.35 20.40 25.05
N ARG A 36 -3.19 19.16 25.53
CA ARG A 36 -1.89 18.66 26.02
C ARG A 36 -0.83 18.63 24.92
N SER A 37 -1.15 18.13 23.73
CA SER A 37 -0.19 18.09 22.62
C SER A 37 0.26 19.48 22.18
N LYS A 38 -0.64 20.48 22.20
CA LYS A 38 -0.27 21.88 21.89
C LYS A 38 0.56 22.54 22.99
N LEU A 39 0.28 22.24 24.27
CA LEU A 39 1.10 22.71 25.40
C LEU A 39 2.53 22.11 25.35
N GLU A 40 2.64 20.82 25.02
CA GLU A 40 3.94 20.15 24.86
C GLU A 40 4.73 20.67 23.65
N GLN A 41 4.06 21.12 22.59
CA GLN A 41 4.72 21.75 21.43
C GLN A 41 5.23 23.17 21.75
N ASN A 42 4.49 23.96 22.54
CA ASN A 42 4.91 25.32 22.90
C ASN A 42 6.08 25.38 23.91
N ASN A 43 6.30 24.33 24.71
CA ASN A 43 7.40 24.26 25.69
C ASN A 43 8.70 23.64 25.13
N ARG A 44 8.72 23.22 23.87
CA ARG A 44 9.94 22.72 23.24
C ARG A 44 10.66 23.87 22.53
N SER A 45 11.67 24.42 23.21
CA SER A 45 12.74 25.18 22.56
C SER A 45 13.21 24.40 21.32
N ILE A 46 13.11 25.02 20.15
CA ILE A 46 13.49 24.45 18.86
C ILE A 46 15.01 24.26 18.88
N ARG A 47 15.48 23.12 19.39
CA ARG A 47 16.83 22.62 19.11
C ARG A 47 16.83 22.12 17.67
N THR A 48 17.27 22.96 16.75
CA THR A 48 17.59 22.54 15.39
C THR A 48 18.70 21.50 15.48
N PHE A 49 18.38 20.29 15.03
CA PHE A 49 19.31 19.18 14.99
C PHE A 49 20.33 19.45 13.87
N GLN A 50 21.51 19.95 14.22
CA GLN A 50 22.59 20.13 13.25
C GLN A 50 23.37 18.81 13.11
N PHE A 51 23.18 18.12 11.99
CA PHE A 51 24.02 16.98 11.63
C PHE A 51 25.45 17.48 11.37
N LYS A 52 26.41 16.99 12.16
CA LYS A 52 27.84 17.19 11.88
C LYS A 52 28.14 16.61 10.49
N LYS A 53 28.63 17.44 9.57
CA LYS A 53 29.02 17.04 8.21
C LYS A 53 30.08 15.93 8.30
N LYS A 54 29.85 14.82 7.60
CA LYS A 54 30.84 13.74 7.44
C LYS A 54 32.02 14.23 6.58
N PRO A 55 33.26 13.76 6.84
CA PRO A 55 34.44 14.13 6.05
C PRO A 55 34.32 13.62 4.61
N LEU A 56 34.74 14.44 3.64
CA LEU A 56 34.76 14.09 2.22
C LEU A 56 35.76 12.96 1.97
N VAL A 57 35.25 11.80 1.57
CA VAL A 57 36.05 10.73 0.95
C VAL A 57 36.25 11.11 -0.52
N LYS A 58 37.52 11.22 -0.93
CA LYS A 58 37.90 11.46 -2.33
C LYS A 58 37.50 10.26 -3.18
N THR A 59 36.69 10.52 -4.20
CA THR A 59 36.27 9.59 -5.25
C THR A 59 37.43 9.17 -6.14
N PHE A 60 37.61 7.86 -6.32
CA PHE A 60 38.09 7.27 -7.57
C PHE A 60 36.86 6.77 -8.37
N SER A 61 36.80 7.22 -9.62
CA SER A 61 35.98 6.79 -10.78
C SER A 61 35.93 5.25 -10.91
N GLU A 62 34.94 4.50 -11.44
CA GLU A 62 33.78 4.60 -12.35
C GLU A 62 33.09 3.20 -12.23
N LYS A 63 31.79 2.91 -12.24
CA LYS A 63 30.75 3.11 -13.27
C LYS A 63 29.36 2.72 -12.70
N THR A 64 28.37 3.55 -13.00
CA THR A 64 26.91 3.32 -13.02
C THR A 64 26.21 2.82 -11.76
N ALA A 65 25.95 3.73 -10.83
CA ALA A 65 24.87 3.63 -9.85
C ALA A 65 23.93 4.84 -10.03
N PHE A 66 22.68 4.61 -10.40
CA PHE A 66 21.67 5.66 -10.42
C PHE A 66 21.18 5.96 -9.01
N LYS A 67 21.21 7.25 -8.68
CA LYS A 67 20.91 7.84 -7.38
C LYS A 67 19.44 7.64 -7.00
N SER A 68 19.22 7.16 -5.78
CA SER A 68 18.02 7.42 -5.00
C SER A 68 17.82 8.93 -4.81
N ILE A 69 16.77 9.48 -5.43
CA ILE A 69 16.40 10.90 -5.33
C ILE A 69 15.54 11.09 -4.08
N ASN A 70 16.02 11.92 -3.15
CA ASN A 70 15.23 12.46 -2.05
C ASN A 70 14.20 13.44 -2.62
N LEU A 71 12.95 13.26 -2.19
CA LEU A 71 11.81 14.13 -2.51
C LEU A 71 12.03 15.53 -1.94
N ASP A 72 12.25 16.49 -2.84
CA ASP A 72 11.89 17.89 -2.60
C ASP A 72 10.71 18.21 -3.51
N VAL A 73 9.66 18.79 -2.93
CA VAL A 73 8.38 19.04 -3.58
C VAL A 73 8.54 20.20 -4.57
N ASN A 74 8.85 19.87 -5.81
CA ASN A 74 8.59 20.71 -6.97
C ASN A 74 7.86 19.88 -8.01
N HIS A 75 6.84 20.49 -8.62
CA HIS A 75 5.97 19.93 -9.66
C HIS A 75 6.72 19.78 -11.00
N ASP A 76 7.96 19.30 -10.97
CA ASP A 76 8.69 18.90 -12.16
C ASP A 76 8.08 17.60 -12.67
N ALA A 77 7.76 17.58 -13.97
CA ALA A 77 7.19 16.45 -14.67
C ALA A 77 7.94 15.17 -14.28
N VAL A 78 7.31 14.33 -13.46
CA VAL A 78 7.92 13.10 -12.98
C VAL A 78 8.22 12.26 -14.20
N GLN A 79 9.51 12.12 -14.51
CA GLN A 79 9.98 11.51 -15.74
C GLN A 79 9.45 10.07 -15.80
N THR A 80 8.68 9.77 -16.85
CA THR A 80 8.18 8.41 -17.07
C THR A 80 9.32 7.54 -17.58
N LEU A 81 9.57 6.42 -16.90
CA LEU A 81 10.56 5.45 -17.34
C LEU A 81 9.90 4.46 -18.31
N VAL A 82 10.51 4.25 -19.48
CA VAL A 82 9.93 3.46 -20.57
C VAL A 82 10.84 2.32 -20.99
N GLY A 83 10.29 1.12 -21.15
CA GLY A 83 10.98 0.00 -21.82
C GLY A 83 12.18 -0.54 -21.05
N LYS A 84 12.13 -0.52 -19.71
CA LYS A 84 13.22 -0.99 -18.85
C LYS A 84 12.85 -2.25 -18.10
N ASP A 85 13.86 -3.09 -17.88
CA ASP A 85 13.80 -4.22 -16.97
C ASP A 85 14.42 -3.79 -15.64
N LEU A 86 13.63 -3.92 -14.58
CA LEU A 86 13.98 -3.56 -13.22
C LEU A 86 13.92 -4.80 -12.34
N THR A 87 14.78 -4.85 -11.34
CA THR A 87 14.80 -5.92 -10.34
C THR A 87 14.45 -5.35 -8.98
N VAL A 88 13.71 -6.10 -8.18
CA VAL A 88 13.49 -5.74 -6.77
C VAL A 88 14.78 -6.01 -5.99
N GLU A 89 15.32 -4.99 -5.36
CA GLU A 89 16.64 -5.02 -4.71
C GLU A 89 16.56 -5.14 -3.19
N CYS A 90 15.42 -4.79 -2.59
CA CYS A 90 15.25 -4.82 -1.14
C CYS A 90 13.80 -5.02 -0.71
N GLY A 91 13.60 -5.26 0.60
CA GLY A 91 12.29 -5.55 1.17
C GLY A 91 11.29 -4.39 1.13
N VAL A 92 11.76 -3.14 0.98
CA VAL A 92 10.91 -1.95 0.92
C VAL A 92 11.27 -1.15 -0.31
N GLN A 93 10.43 -1.21 -1.35
CA GLN A 93 10.73 -0.57 -2.62
C GLN A 93 9.45 -0.05 -3.30
N SER A 94 9.56 1.12 -3.92
CA SER A 94 8.49 1.74 -4.68
C SER A 94 8.93 1.97 -6.12
N PHE A 95 8.04 1.63 -7.05
CA PHE A 95 8.21 1.86 -8.47
C PHE A 95 7.07 2.76 -8.94
N VAL A 96 7.41 3.85 -9.63
CA VAL A 96 6.45 4.90 -9.96
C VAL A 96 6.65 5.33 -11.41
N ASN A 97 5.55 5.61 -12.11
CA ASN A 97 5.53 6.16 -13.48
C ASN A 97 6.33 5.33 -14.48
N LEU A 98 5.91 4.07 -14.65
CA LEU A 98 6.53 3.12 -15.58
C LEU A 98 5.62 2.85 -16.77
N THR A 99 6.20 2.72 -17.97
CA THR A 99 5.47 2.34 -19.18
C THR A 99 6.24 1.28 -19.95
N LYS A 100 5.57 0.17 -20.30
CA LYS A 100 6.20 -0.95 -21.03
C LYS A 100 7.47 -1.48 -20.35
N CYS A 101 7.51 -1.45 -19.02
CA CYS A 101 8.63 -1.94 -18.22
C CYS A 101 8.33 -3.33 -17.66
N ARG A 102 9.38 -4.08 -17.37
CA ARG A 102 9.30 -5.32 -16.59
C ARG A 102 9.88 -5.09 -15.20
N ILE A 103 9.19 -5.54 -14.16
CA ILE A 103 9.74 -5.66 -12.81
C ILE A 103 9.82 -7.13 -12.47
N SER A 104 10.97 -7.57 -12.00
CA SER A 104 11.18 -8.97 -11.64
C SER A 104 11.77 -9.14 -10.25
N TYR A 105 11.41 -10.24 -9.60
CA TYR A 105 12.09 -10.75 -8.43
C TYR A 105 12.00 -12.28 -8.44
N ASN A 106 13.12 -12.96 -8.22
CA ASN A 106 13.13 -14.41 -8.02
C ASN A 106 13.85 -14.74 -6.71
N ALA A 107 13.13 -15.28 -5.74
CA ALA A 107 13.67 -15.66 -4.44
C ALA A 107 14.74 -16.77 -4.53
N GLN A 108 14.71 -17.61 -5.57
CA GLN A 108 15.69 -18.70 -5.74
C GLN A 108 17.04 -18.19 -6.27
N ASP A 109 17.01 -17.17 -7.12
CA ASP A 109 18.23 -16.61 -7.76
C ASP A 109 18.78 -15.40 -7.01
N SER A 110 18.01 -14.88 -6.04
CA SER A 110 18.31 -13.66 -5.32
C SER A 110 19.37 -13.88 -4.24
N THR A 111 20.45 -13.09 -4.29
CA THR A 111 21.42 -12.95 -3.20
C THR A 111 20.94 -12.05 -2.06
N ILE A 112 19.79 -11.37 -2.24
CA ILE A 112 19.21 -10.46 -1.26
C ILE A 112 18.73 -11.26 -0.06
N GLN A 113 19.26 -10.91 1.12
CA GLN A 113 18.80 -11.49 2.37
C GLN A 113 17.35 -11.09 2.64
N ARG A 114 16.48 -12.09 2.77
CA ARG A 114 15.05 -11.87 3.03
C ARG A 114 14.86 -11.18 4.38
N THR A 115 14.14 -10.06 4.40
CA THR A 115 13.80 -9.35 5.64
C THR A 115 12.56 -9.94 6.30
N ASN A 116 12.36 -9.70 7.59
CA ASN A 116 11.14 -10.17 8.26
C ASN A 116 9.91 -9.39 7.79
N THR A 117 10.04 -8.08 7.58
CA THR A 117 8.98 -7.19 7.13
C THR A 117 9.37 -6.43 5.87
N GLY A 118 8.38 -6.05 5.05
CA GLY A 118 8.60 -5.26 3.84
C GLY A 118 7.33 -4.69 3.24
N ALA A 119 7.49 -3.93 2.16
CA ALA A 119 6.40 -3.34 1.41
C ALA A 119 6.85 -3.08 -0.04
N LEU A 120 6.10 -3.58 -1.01
CA LEU A 120 6.26 -3.22 -2.42
C LEU A 120 5.11 -2.33 -2.85
N SER A 121 5.42 -1.22 -3.51
CA SER A 121 4.43 -0.35 -4.13
C SER A 121 4.70 -0.13 -5.61
N PHE A 122 3.64 -0.24 -6.41
CA PHE A 122 3.62 0.03 -7.83
C PHE A 122 2.60 1.14 -8.09
N ASP A 123 3.01 2.28 -8.64
CA ASP A 123 2.12 3.41 -8.87
C ASP A 123 2.26 3.94 -10.29
N THR A 124 1.13 4.13 -10.98
CA THR A 124 1.06 4.67 -12.34
C THR A 124 1.84 3.83 -13.35
N PHE A 125 1.36 2.61 -13.60
CA PHE A 125 1.94 1.70 -14.60
C PHE A 125 1.06 1.64 -15.85
N THR A 126 1.67 1.54 -17.02
CA THR A 126 0.95 1.33 -18.28
C THR A 126 1.66 0.31 -19.15
N GLY A 127 1.00 -0.80 -19.48
CA GLY A 127 1.58 -1.81 -20.37
C GLY A 127 2.76 -2.57 -19.74
N CYS A 128 2.85 -2.64 -18.41
CA CYS A 128 3.99 -3.23 -17.71
C CYS A 128 3.76 -4.71 -17.39
N CYS A 129 4.84 -5.40 -17.01
CA CYS A 129 4.78 -6.75 -16.46
C CYS A 129 5.49 -6.79 -15.10
N VAL A 130 4.80 -7.24 -14.06
CA VAL A 130 5.34 -7.44 -12.72
C VAL A 130 5.39 -8.94 -12.46
N ASP A 131 6.58 -9.50 -12.29
CA ASP A 131 6.86 -10.93 -12.17
C ASP A 131 7.63 -11.22 -10.88
N LEU A 132 6.89 -11.54 -9.83
CA LEU A 132 7.40 -11.80 -8.49
C LEU A 132 7.30 -13.29 -8.16
N ASN A 133 8.41 -14.00 -8.28
CA ASN A 133 8.55 -15.40 -7.87
C ASN A 133 9.14 -15.46 -6.45
N GLY A 134 8.28 -15.30 -5.45
CA GLY A 134 8.61 -15.08 -4.04
C GLY A 134 8.70 -13.60 -3.71
N LEU A 135 9.13 -13.27 -2.47
CA LEU A 135 9.32 -11.89 -2.01
C LEU A 135 10.62 -11.73 -1.21
N PRO A 136 11.22 -10.51 -1.22
CA PRO A 136 12.36 -10.16 -0.40
C PRO A 136 12.01 -9.97 1.09
N PHE A 137 10.77 -10.26 1.50
CA PHE A 137 10.31 -10.24 2.88
C PHE A 137 9.31 -11.35 3.19
N LEU A 138 9.17 -11.70 4.48
CA LEU A 138 8.18 -12.68 4.95
C LEU A 138 6.80 -12.07 5.20
N LYS A 139 6.76 -10.89 5.82
CA LYS A 139 5.51 -10.22 6.22
C LYS A 139 5.41 -8.83 5.62
N GLY A 140 4.21 -8.37 5.29
CA GLY A 140 4.06 -7.00 4.80
C GLY A 140 2.92 -6.80 3.82
N SER A 141 3.15 -5.97 2.82
CA SER A 141 2.14 -5.65 1.81
C SER A 141 2.70 -5.50 0.41
N ILE A 142 1.84 -5.77 -0.56
CA ILE A 142 2.01 -5.41 -1.95
C ILE A 142 0.84 -4.49 -2.31
N ALA A 143 1.15 -3.29 -2.79
CA ALA A 143 0.14 -2.35 -3.24
C ALA A 143 0.38 -1.95 -4.69
N ALA A 144 -0.63 -2.06 -5.56
CA ALA A 144 -0.58 -1.45 -6.89
C ALA A 144 -1.68 -0.41 -7.05
N ARG A 145 -1.35 0.73 -7.64
CA ARG A 145 -2.25 1.88 -7.80
C ARG A 145 -2.17 2.45 -9.21
N ASN A 146 -3.30 2.86 -9.76
CA ASN A 146 -3.37 3.58 -11.04
C ASN A 146 -2.68 2.81 -12.18
N CYS A 147 -2.86 1.50 -12.24
CA CYS A 147 -2.20 0.65 -13.23
C CYS A 147 -3.15 0.28 -14.36
N ASN A 148 -2.69 0.35 -15.60
CA ASN A 148 -3.48 0.04 -16.79
C ASN A 148 -2.75 -0.94 -17.71
N TYR A 149 -3.47 -1.88 -18.32
CA TYR A 149 -2.91 -2.88 -19.25
C TYR A 149 -1.66 -3.58 -18.67
N THR A 150 -1.66 -3.87 -17.37
CA THR A 150 -0.49 -4.40 -16.65
C THR A 150 -0.75 -5.83 -16.22
N LEU A 151 0.23 -6.70 -16.44
CA LEU A 151 0.23 -8.06 -15.91
C LEU A 151 0.91 -8.08 -14.54
N PHE A 152 0.22 -8.64 -13.54
CA PHE A 152 0.77 -8.92 -12.22
C PHE A 152 0.82 -10.44 -12.02
N LYS A 153 2.01 -11.02 -12.11
CA LYS A 153 2.32 -12.40 -11.78
C LYS A 153 3.02 -12.44 -10.43
N ILE A 154 2.33 -12.93 -9.41
CA ILE A 154 2.79 -12.95 -8.02
C ILE A 154 2.67 -14.38 -7.49
N VAL A 155 3.80 -15.03 -7.26
CA VAL A 155 3.89 -16.39 -6.72
C VAL A 155 4.47 -16.31 -5.31
N LEU A 156 3.62 -16.42 -4.30
CA LEU A 156 4.01 -16.36 -2.90
C LEU A 156 4.51 -17.72 -2.40
N THR A 157 5.46 -17.70 -1.45
CA THR A 157 5.88 -18.91 -0.75
C THR A 157 4.96 -19.20 0.44
N ALA A 158 5.02 -20.42 0.99
CA ALA A 158 4.09 -20.88 2.02
C ALA A 158 4.18 -20.07 3.32
N GLU A 159 5.40 -19.66 3.66
CA GLU A 159 5.74 -18.88 4.84
C GLU A 159 5.38 -17.38 4.72
N THR A 160 5.03 -16.90 3.53
CA THR A 160 4.73 -15.48 3.30
C THR A 160 3.37 -15.10 3.90
N GLN A 161 3.32 -13.98 4.63
CA GLN A 161 2.11 -13.39 5.19
C GLN A 161 1.99 -11.95 4.71
N VAL A 162 1.39 -11.75 3.55
CA VAL A 162 1.28 -10.43 2.93
C VAL A 162 -0.17 -10.07 2.64
N GLN A 163 -0.46 -8.78 2.76
CA GLN A 163 -1.68 -8.20 2.25
C GLN A 163 -1.44 -7.72 0.82
N ILE A 164 -2.29 -8.14 -0.13
CA ILE A 164 -2.26 -7.64 -1.50
C ILE A 164 -3.45 -6.70 -1.68
N ARG A 165 -3.16 -5.47 -2.12
CA ARG A 165 -4.18 -4.43 -2.32
C ARG A 165 -3.99 -3.76 -3.67
N PHE A 166 -5.02 -3.82 -4.50
CA PHE A 166 -5.07 -3.20 -5.81
C PHE A 166 -6.10 -2.07 -5.81
N TYR A 167 -5.69 -0.89 -6.27
CA TYR A 167 -6.51 0.30 -6.29
C TYR A 167 -6.46 0.97 -7.67
N ASN A 168 -7.62 1.28 -8.26
CA ASN A 168 -7.70 1.96 -9.55
C ASN A 168 -6.92 1.22 -10.66
N LEU A 169 -7.16 -0.09 -10.81
CA LEU A 169 -6.63 -0.91 -11.91
C LEU A 169 -7.63 -0.95 -13.08
N SER A 170 -7.13 -0.90 -14.31
CA SER A 170 -7.97 -1.02 -15.50
C SER A 170 -7.34 -1.95 -16.53
N ASN A 171 -8.11 -2.88 -17.11
CA ASN A 171 -7.63 -3.83 -18.13
C ASN A 171 -6.35 -4.59 -17.70
N CYS A 172 -6.23 -4.90 -16.40
CA CYS A 172 -5.06 -5.59 -15.86
C CYS A 172 -5.31 -7.10 -15.77
N GLN A 173 -4.24 -7.88 -15.94
CA GLN A 173 -4.27 -9.32 -15.77
C GLN A 173 -3.58 -9.69 -14.45
N LEU A 174 -4.23 -10.51 -13.64
CA LEU A 174 -3.76 -10.87 -12.30
C LEU A 174 -3.59 -12.40 -12.20
N TYR A 175 -2.35 -12.83 -12.02
CA TYR A 175 -2.00 -14.20 -11.66
C TYR A 175 -1.39 -14.19 -10.26
N VAL A 176 -2.17 -14.53 -9.25
CA VAL A 176 -1.70 -14.58 -7.85
C VAL A 176 -1.87 -15.98 -7.31
N THR A 177 -0.77 -16.58 -6.85
CA THR A 177 -0.78 -17.91 -6.22
C THR A 177 0.03 -17.89 -4.94
N LYS A 178 -0.29 -18.81 -4.04
CA LYS A 178 0.48 -19.06 -2.83
C LYS A 178 0.76 -20.54 -2.70
N LYS A 179 2.02 -20.91 -2.56
CA LYS A 179 2.40 -22.30 -2.29
C LYS A 179 1.83 -22.70 -0.92
N GLY A 180 1.28 -23.91 -0.81
CA GLY A 180 0.70 -24.43 0.44
C GLY A 180 -0.83 -24.37 0.46
N SER A 181 -1.42 -24.54 1.64
CA SER A 181 -2.86 -24.79 1.83
C SER A 181 -3.68 -23.57 2.25
N HIS A 182 -3.06 -22.41 2.42
CA HIS A 182 -3.74 -21.20 2.86
C HIS A 182 -4.12 -20.32 1.68
N ARG A 183 -5.40 -19.94 1.61
CA ARG A 183 -5.89 -18.95 0.66
C ARG A 183 -5.25 -17.59 0.92
N GLN A 184 -5.10 -16.80 -0.15
CA GLN A 184 -4.52 -15.47 -0.11
C GLN A 184 -5.61 -14.42 -0.30
N ASP A 185 -5.72 -13.51 0.67
CA ASP A 185 -6.63 -12.37 0.58
C ASP A 185 -6.11 -11.34 -0.42
N ILE A 186 -6.98 -10.89 -1.32
CA ILE A 186 -6.74 -9.78 -2.25
C ILE A 186 -7.85 -8.75 -2.07
N ILE A 187 -7.46 -7.49 -1.87
CA ILE A 187 -8.40 -6.37 -1.80
C ILE A 187 -8.39 -5.62 -3.13
N LEU A 188 -9.56 -5.43 -3.71
CA LEU A 188 -9.78 -4.65 -4.93
C LEU A 188 -10.60 -3.40 -4.61
N GLU A 189 -10.16 -2.25 -5.13
CA GLU A 189 -10.84 -0.96 -5.00
C GLU A 189 -10.76 -0.21 -6.33
N LYS A 190 -11.89 0.31 -6.84
CA LYS A 190 -11.92 1.06 -8.12
C LYS A 190 -11.31 0.30 -9.29
N CYS A 191 -11.44 -1.02 -9.29
CA CYS A 191 -10.84 -1.84 -10.34
C CYS A 191 -11.89 -2.12 -11.41
N GLU A 192 -11.51 -2.04 -12.68
CA GLU A 192 -12.40 -2.26 -13.81
C GLU A 192 -11.75 -3.17 -14.84
N LYS A 193 -12.53 -4.11 -15.41
CA LYS A 193 -12.08 -5.00 -16.48
C LYS A 193 -10.78 -5.74 -16.12
N CYS A 194 -10.61 -6.11 -14.86
CA CYS A 194 -9.47 -6.91 -14.44
C CYS A 194 -9.76 -8.40 -14.68
N THR A 195 -8.84 -9.11 -15.32
CA THR A 195 -8.96 -10.55 -15.52
C THR A 195 -8.06 -11.26 -14.53
N ILE A 196 -8.64 -12.13 -13.71
CA ILE A 196 -7.91 -12.96 -12.77
C ILE A 196 -7.79 -14.35 -13.37
N HIS A 197 -6.59 -14.93 -13.35
CA HIS A 197 -6.40 -16.20 -14.03
C HIS A 197 -7.26 -17.30 -13.39
N SER A 198 -8.01 -18.04 -14.20
CA SER A 198 -8.98 -19.06 -13.75
C SER A 198 -8.39 -20.10 -12.79
N SER A 199 -7.14 -20.53 -13.04
CA SER A 199 -6.44 -21.52 -12.20
C SER A 199 -6.14 -21.04 -10.77
N THR A 200 -6.26 -19.74 -10.50
CA THR A 200 -5.98 -19.16 -9.18
C THR A 200 -7.21 -19.11 -8.27
N LYS A 201 -8.40 -19.41 -8.82
CA LYS A 201 -9.70 -19.25 -8.14
C LYS A 201 -9.79 -19.94 -6.78
N ASP A 202 -9.24 -21.15 -6.66
CA ASP A 202 -9.30 -21.93 -5.42
C ASP A 202 -8.29 -21.48 -4.35
N TYR A 203 -7.36 -20.58 -4.72
CA TYR A 203 -6.29 -20.09 -3.85
C TYR A 203 -6.52 -18.67 -3.34
N LEU A 204 -7.58 -17.99 -3.79
CA LEU A 204 -7.77 -16.55 -3.57
C LEU A 204 -9.10 -16.25 -2.88
N ASP A 205 -9.05 -15.38 -1.88
CA ASP A 205 -10.22 -14.71 -1.31
C ASP A 205 -10.20 -13.25 -1.74
N ILE A 206 -11.15 -12.85 -2.58
CA ILE A 206 -11.16 -11.51 -3.18
C ILE A 206 -12.24 -10.66 -2.51
N TYR A 207 -11.83 -9.51 -1.99
CA TYR A 207 -12.72 -8.54 -1.36
C TYR A 207 -12.79 -7.28 -2.22
N ASP A 208 -13.95 -7.06 -2.84
CA ASP A 208 -14.25 -5.83 -3.57
C ASP A 208 -14.80 -4.77 -2.60
N PHE A 209 -13.97 -3.77 -2.31
CA PHE A 209 -14.27 -2.73 -1.34
C PHE A 209 -15.14 -1.61 -1.92
N GLU A 210 -15.37 -1.54 -3.23
CA GLU A 210 -16.36 -0.59 -3.78
C GLU A 210 -17.78 -0.96 -3.39
N ARG A 211 -18.03 -2.25 -3.19
CA ARG A 211 -19.35 -2.80 -2.90
C ARG A 211 -19.69 -2.83 -1.42
N LEU A 212 -18.74 -2.52 -0.53
CA LEU A 212 -18.96 -2.51 0.93
C LEU A 212 -19.92 -1.41 1.41
N GLY A 213 -20.15 -0.36 0.61
CA GLY A 213 -21.10 0.72 0.92
C GLY A 213 -22.48 0.60 0.25
N SER A 214 -22.59 -0.24 -0.79
CA SER A 214 -23.79 -0.33 -1.63
C SER A 214 -24.65 -1.51 -1.22
N ARG A 215 -25.54 -1.30 -0.25
CA ARG A 215 -26.71 -2.15 0.01
C ARG A 215 -27.72 -2.07 -1.15
N SER A 216 -27.27 -2.29 -2.39
CA SER A 216 -28.13 -2.34 -3.56
C SER A 216 -28.58 -3.78 -3.77
N THR A 217 -29.75 -4.09 -3.22
CA THR A 217 -30.56 -5.24 -3.61
C THR A 217 -31.05 -5.04 -5.04
N ASN A 218 -30.24 -5.38 -6.05
CA ASN A 218 -30.73 -5.61 -7.41
C ASN A 218 -29.71 -6.43 -8.23
N PRO A 219 -29.99 -7.71 -8.54
CA PRO A 219 -29.08 -8.59 -9.28
C PRO A 219 -29.18 -8.44 -10.81
N GLY A 220 -29.57 -7.27 -11.35
CA GLY A 220 -30.04 -7.21 -12.75
C GLY A 220 -29.73 -5.93 -13.56
N GLY A 221 -28.72 -5.13 -13.22
CA GLY A 221 -28.50 -3.88 -13.96
C GLY A 221 -27.04 -3.40 -13.99
N GLY A 222 -26.31 -3.79 -15.03
CA GLY A 222 -25.39 -2.91 -15.78
C GLY A 222 -24.15 -2.31 -15.09
N MET A 223 -23.83 -2.62 -13.84
CA MET A 223 -22.52 -2.27 -13.28
C MET A 223 -21.50 -3.32 -13.71
N GLY A 224 -20.53 -2.90 -14.52
CA GLY A 224 -19.41 -3.73 -14.96
C GLY A 224 -18.80 -4.46 -13.78
N MET A 225 -18.54 -5.76 -13.94
CA MET A 225 -17.82 -6.53 -12.95
C MET A 225 -16.42 -5.91 -12.78
N ALA A 226 -16.03 -5.63 -11.53
CA ALA A 226 -14.69 -5.10 -11.24
C ALA A 226 -13.60 -6.05 -11.77
N PHE A 227 -13.90 -7.35 -11.75
CA PHE A 227 -13.05 -8.40 -12.27
C PHE A 227 -13.87 -9.59 -12.77
N GLU A 228 -13.24 -10.44 -13.58
CA GLU A 228 -13.72 -11.76 -13.96
C GLU A 228 -12.60 -12.81 -13.84
N PHE A 229 -12.97 -14.09 -13.81
CA PHE A 229 -12.01 -15.18 -13.92
C PHE A 229 -12.00 -15.72 -15.34
N ASP A 230 -10.83 -15.73 -15.98
CA ASP A 230 -10.67 -16.26 -17.33
C ASP A 230 -9.25 -16.83 -17.53
N GLU A 231 -9.05 -17.58 -18.61
CA GLU A 231 -7.73 -18.07 -19.03
C GLU A 231 -6.96 -17.00 -19.81
N PHE A 232 -5.65 -16.93 -19.57
CA PHE A 232 -4.73 -16.11 -20.37
C PHE A 232 -3.31 -16.68 -20.28
N GLU A 233 -2.45 -16.32 -21.21
CA GLU A 233 -1.05 -16.74 -21.23
C GLU A 233 -0.25 -16.01 -20.12
N ILE A 234 0.53 -16.75 -19.32
CA ILE A 234 1.22 -16.30 -18.09
C ILE A 234 2.74 -16.32 -18.24
#